data_AF-A0A9E3S3V0-F1
#
_entry.id   AF-A0A9E3S3V0-F1
#
_cell.length_a   1.000
_cell.length_b   1.000
_cell.length_c   1.000
_cell.angle_alpha   90.00
_cell.angle_beta   90.00
_cell.angle_gamma   90.00
#
_symmetry.space_group_name_H-M   'P 1'
#
loop_
_entity.id
_entity.type
_entity.pdbx_description
1 polymer ?
#
loop_
_entity_poly.entity_id
_entity_poly.type
_entity_poly.pdbx_seq_one_letter_code
_entity_poly.pdbx_strand_id
1 'polypeptide(L)'
;MNISEFQKLIEETYGDKDRKRGVENTWLWFSEEVGELARAINGRTSRENLRHEFADVFAWLTTLASIANVDLQEVTKDRYGQGCPRCKAIPCKCDEVRQRAYRC
;
A
#
# COMPACT_ATOMS: atom_id res chain seq x y z
N MET A 1 -2.88 16.42 2.83
CA MET A 1 -3.08 15.17 3.57
C MET A 1 -1.76 14.41 3.60
N ASN A 2 -1.27 14.06 4.78
CA ASN A 2 -0.14 13.17 4.99
C ASN A 2 -0.63 11.70 5.12
N ILE A 3 0.28 10.74 5.27
CA ILE A 3 -0.07 9.31 5.33
C ILE A 3 -0.91 9.01 6.58
N SER A 4 -0.56 9.57 7.74
CA SER A 4 -1.30 9.36 8.99
C SER A 4 -2.72 9.94 8.94
N GLU A 5 -2.90 11.10 8.30
CA GLU A 5 -4.20 11.73 8.08
C GLU A 5 -5.08 10.88 7.15
N PHE A 6 -4.49 10.32 6.09
CA PHE A 6 -5.21 9.41 5.20
C PHE A 6 -5.61 8.11 5.91
N GLN A 7 -4.70 7.52 6.68
CA GLN A 7 -4.98 6.31 7.45
C GLN A 7 -6.12 6.51 8.44
N LYS A 8 -6.10 7.64 9.17
CA LYS A 8 -7.20 8.01 10.07
C LYS A 8 -8.52 8.20 9.32
N LEU A 9 -8.50 8.86 8.17
CA LEU A 9 -9.70 9.06 7.34
C LEU A 9 -10.31 7.72 6.90
N ILE A 10 -9.50 6.76 6.45
CA ILE A 10 -9.97 5.42 6.08
C ILE A 10 -10.56 4.69 7.28
N GLU A 11 -9.92 4.76 8.44
CA GLU A 11 -10.46 4.17 9.67
C GLU A 11 -11.78 4.78 10.12
N GLU A 12 -11.92 6.10 10.05
CA GLU A 12 -13.18 6.79 10.36
C GLU A 12 -14.28 6.43 9.35
N THR A 13 -13.92 6.17 8.09
CA THR A 13 -14.88 5.86 7.03
C THR A 13 -15.35 4.40 7.07
N TYR A 14 -14.44 3.44 7.31
CA TYR A 14 -14.71 2.01 7.14
C TYR A 14 -14.31 1.10 8.32
N GLY A 15 -13.59 1.64 9.31
CA GLY A 15 -12.84 0.86 10.31
C GLY A 15 -13.68 -0.15 11.08
N ASP A 16 -14.90 0.19 11.49
CA ASP A 16 -15.76 -0.74 12.24
C ASP A 16 -16.18 -1.97 11.41
N LYS A 17 -16.49 -1.77 10.12
CA LYS A 17 -16.87 -2.85 9.20
C LYS A 17 -15.65 -3.71 8.87
N ASP A 18 -14.51 -3.07 8.66
CA ASP A 18 -13.29 -3.74 8.24
C ASP A 18 -12.66 -4.55 9.38
N ARG A 19 -12.67 -4.02 10.61
CA ARG A 19 -12.24 -4.77 11.81
C ARG A 19 -13.12 -6.01 12.06
N LYS A 20 -14.44 -5.91 11.82
CA LYS A 20 -15.35 -7.08 11.89
C LYS A 20 -15.06 -8.11 10.81
N ARG A 21 -14.65 -7.68 9.61
CA ARG A 21 -14.28 -8.58 8.50
C ARG A 21 -13.00 -9.36 8.81
N GLY A 22 -12.07 -8.74 9.53
CA GLY A 22 -10.78 -9.32 9.90
C GLY A 22 -9.73 -9.21 8.79
N VAL A 23 -8.48 -9.49 9.15
CA VAL A 23 -7.32 -9.29 8.27
C VAL A 23 -7.32 -10.23 7.06
N GLU A 24 -7.64 -11.51 7.25
CA GLU A 24 -7.60 -12.54 6.19
C GLU A 24 -8.62 -12.26 5.08
N ASN A 25 -9.84 -11.90 5.46
CA ASN A 25 -10.89 -11.56 4.49
C ASN A 25 -10.64 -10.20 3.84
N THR A 26 -10.07 -9.24 4.57
CA THR A 26 -9.69 -7.93 4.00
C THR A 26 -8.54 -8.06 3.00
N TRP A 27 -7.64 -9.03 3.19
CA TRP A 27 -6.60 -9.35 2.22
C TRP A 27 -7.18 -9.78 0.87
N LEU A 28 -8.31 -10.50 0.86
CA LEU A 28 -8.96 -10.90 -0.39
C LEU A 28 -9.41 -9.67 -1.21
N TRP A 29 -10.05 -8.70 -0.56
CA TRP A 29 -10.42 -7.42 -1.19
C TRP A 29 -9.19 -6.68 -1.72
N PHE A 30 -8.15 -6.53 -0.89
CA PHE A 30 -6.90 -5.91 -1.33
C PHE A 30 -6.30 -6.62 -2.57
N SER A 31 -6.32 -7.95 -2.61
CA SER A 31 -5.78 -8.73 -3.73
C SER A 31 -6.57 -8.54 -5.03
N GLU A 32 -7.88 -8.33 -4.93
CA GLU A 32 -8.77 -8.05 -6.07
C GLU A 32 -8.39 -6.71 -6.73
N GLU A 33 -8.21 -5.67 -5.91
CA GLU A 33 -7.87 -4.31 -6.36
C GLU A 33 -6.47 -4.26 -6.99
N VAL A 34 -5.53 -5.07 -6.48
CA VAL A 34 -4.23 -5.24 -7.14
C VAL A 34 -4.39 -5.88 -8.53
N GLY A 35 -5.35 -6.79 -8.68
CA GLY A 35 -5.71 -7.40 -9.97
C GLY A 35 -6.34 -6.40 -10.95
N GLU A 36 -7.25 -5.56 -10.47
CA GLU A 36 -7.86 -4.49 -11.28
C GLU A 36 -6.84 -3.42 -11.67
N LEU A 37 -5.97 -3.00 -10.75
CA LEU A 37 -4.83 -2.15 -11.07
C LEU A 37 -3.93 -2.77 -12.15
N ALA A 38 -3.63 -4.08 -12.07
CA ALA A 38 -2.84 -4.77 -13.08
C ALA A 38 -3.53 -4.77 -14.46
N ARG A 39 -4.86 -4.93 -14.50
CA ARG A 39 -5.65 -4.80 -15.74
C ARG A 39 -5.56 -3.39 -16.32
N ALA A 40 -5.67 -2.38 -15.46
CA ALA A 40 -5.61 -0.98 -15.87
C ALA A 40 -4.22 -0.60 -16.40
N ILE A 41 -3.15 -1.05 -15.75
CA ILE A 41 -1.77 -0.85 -16.21
C ILE A 41 -1.54 -1.49 -17.58
N ASN A 42 -2.13 -2.67 -17.83
CA ASN A 42 -2.02 -3.35 -19.12
C ASN A 42 -2.89 -2.73 -20.23
N GLY A 43 -3.46 -1.53 -20.00
CA GLY A 43 -4.26 -0.79 -20.98
C GLY A 43 -5.59 -1.46 -21.33
N ARG A 44 -6.08 -2.39 -20.49
CA ARG A 44 -7.37 -3.06 -20.70
C ARG A 44 -8.56 -2.22 -20.21
N THR A 45 -8.29 -1.08 -19.57
CA THR A 45 -9.29 -0.13 -19.06
C THR A 45 -8.92 1.31 -19.43
N SER A 46 -9.75 2.29 -19.04
CA SER A 46 -9.51 3.70 -19.32
C SER A 46 -8.43 4.31 -18.41
N ARG A 47 -7.85 5.45 -18.84
CA ARG A 47 -6.88 6.20 -18.00
C ARG A 47 -7.50 6.76 -16.72
N GLU A 48 -8.81 7.01 -16.72
CA GLU A 48 -9.54 7.40 -15.52
C GLU A 48 -9.61 6.25 -14.53
N ASN A 49 -9.98 5.06 -15.01
CA ASN A 49 -9.99 3.83 -14.19
C ASN A 49 -8.61 3.59 -13.57
N LEU A 50 -7.51 3.70 -14.34
CA LEU A 50 -6.15 3.58 -13.79
C LEU A 50 -5.90 4.46 -12.55
N ARG A 51 -6.41 5.70 -12.54
CA ARG A 51 -6.24 6.62 -11.40
C ARG A 51 -7.04 6.14 -10.18
N HIS A 52 -8.24 5.59 -10.39
CA HIS A 52 -9.06 5.04 -9.34
C HIS A 52 -8.42 3.79 -8.75
N GLU A 53 -7.96 2.85 -9.58
CA GLU A 53 -7.34 1.61 -9.09
C GLU A 53 -6.08 1.88 -8.23
N PHE A 54 -5.29 2.93 -8.53
CA PHE A 54 -4.18 3.34 -7.66
C PHE A 54 -4.66 3.82 -6.29
N ALA A 55 -5.77 4.54 -6.25
CA ALA A 55 -6.36 5.03 -4.99
C ALA A 55 -6.97 3.86 -4.20
N ASP A 56 -7.67 2.94 -4.86
CA ASP A 56 -8.32 1.79 -4.23
C ASP A 56 -7.28 0.83 -3.63
N VAL A 57 -6.22 0.49 -4.37
CA VAL A 57 -5.10 -0.29 -3.82
C VAL A 57 -4.48 0.37 -2.59
N PHE A 58 -4.30 1.70 -2.61
CA PHE A 58 -3.75 2.42 -1.46
C PHE A 58 -4.71 2.45 -0.27
N ALA A 59 -6.02 2.63 -0.50
CA ALA A 59 -7.04 2.58 0.54
C ALA A 59 -7.10 1.21 1.22
N TRP A 60 -7.10 0.12 0.45
CA TRP A 60 -7.13 -1.23 1.00
C TRP A 60 -5.84 -1.65 1.70
N LEU A 61 -4.67 -1.22 1.21
CA LEU A 61 -3.40 -1.38 1.94
C LEU A 61 -3.46 -0.66 3.29
N THR A 62 -4.05 0.54 3.31
CA THR A 62 -4.23 1.35 4.50
C THR A 62 -5.18 0.67 5.50
N THR A 63 -6.30 0.12 5.04
CA THR A 63 -7.19 -0.69 5.86
C THR A 63 -6.47 -1.88 6.49
N LEU A 64 -5.65 -2.61 5.71
CA LEU A 64 -4.86 -3.74 6.24
C LEU A 64 -3.90 -3.30 7.34
N ALA A 65 -3.19 -2.19 7.14
CA ALA A 65 -2.29 -1.64 8.15
C ALA A 65 -3.03 -1.26 9.44
N SER A 66 -4.19 -0.64 9.33
CA SER A 66 -5.03 -0.28 10.48
C SER A 66 -5.55 -1.50 11.24
N ILE A 67 -6.00 -2.56 10.55
CA ILE A 67 -6.42 -3.82 11.21
C ILE A 67 -5.22 -4.49 11.90
N ALA A 68 -4.03 -4.41 11.28
CA ALA A 68 -2.79 -4.96 11.82
C ALA A 68 -2.13 -4.08 12.91
N ASN A 69 -2.74 -2.94 13.26
CA ASN A 69 -2.18 -1.94 14.19
C ASN A 69 -0.78 -1.45 13.78
N VAL A 70 -0.60 -1.16 12.49
CA VAL A 70 0.63 -0.60 11.92
C VAL A 70 0.39 0.85 11.52
N ASP A 71 1.18 1.79 12.07
CA ASP A 71 1.22 3.17 11.60
C ASP A 71 2.03 3.24 10.29
N LEU A 72 1.35 3.51 9.18
CA LEU A 72 2.00 3.55 7.87
C LEU A 72 3.00 4.71 7.76
N GLN A 73 2.73 5.85 8.37
CA GLN A 73 3.62 7.01 8.28
C GLN A 73 4.93 6.75 9.03
N GLU A 74 4.86 6.15 10.22
CA GLU A 74 6.01 5.74 11.01
C GLU A 74 6.87 4.74 10.23
N VAL A 75 6.30 3.59 9.82
CA VAL A 75 7.10 2.53 9.18
C VAL A 75 7.66 2.94 7.81
N THR A 76 6.95 3.80 7.07
CA THR A 76 7.46 4.31 5.78
C THR A 76 8.58 5.32 5.99
N LYS A 77 8.46 6.20 6.98
CA LYS A 77 9.52 7.15 7.35
C LYS A 77 10.77 6.42 7.84
N ASP A 78 10.61 5.40 8.67
CA ASP A 78 11.74 4.63 9.18
C ASP A 78 12.47 3.85 8.08
N ARG A 79 11.71 3.27 7.14
CA ARG A 79 12.29 2.45 6.08
C ARG A 79 12.85 3.26 4.91
N TYR A 80 12.17 4.33 4.51
CA TYR A 80 12.45 5.07 3.27
C TYR A 80 12.69 6.58 3.46
N GLY A 81 12.52 7.12 4.67
CA GLY A 81 12.61 8.56 4.93
C GLY A 81 13.99 9.18 4.70
N GLN A 82 15.03 8.36 4.53
CA GLN A 82 16.39 8.78 4.18
C GLN A 82 16.86 8.23 2.81
N GLY A 83 15.93 7.84 1.93
CA GLY A 83 16.24 7.27 0.63
C GLY A 83 16.22 5.73 0.61
N CYS A 84 16.98 5.12 -0.29
CA CYS A 84 16.98 3.66 -0.44
C CYS A 84 17.33 2.95 0.89
N PRO A 85 16.55 1.98 1.38
CA PRO A 85 16.82 1.31 2.65
C PRO A 85 18.18 0.59 2.65
N ARG A 86 18.67 0.19 1.47
CA ARG A 86 19.94 -0.53 1.29
C ARG A 86 21.13 0.41 1.17
N CYS A 87 21.15 1.31 0.19
CA CYS A 87 22.32 2.16 -0.10
C CYS A 87 22.23 3.59 0.45
N LYS A 88 21.10 3.97 1.07
CA LYS A 88 20.82 5.31 1.63
C LYS A 88 20.92 6.49 0.65
N ALA A 89 21.11 6.21 -0.64
CA ALA A 89 21.25 7.23 -1.67
C ALA A 89 19.89 7.66 -2.23
N ILE A 90 19.85 8.91 -2.68
CA ILE A 90 18.77 9.52 -3.46
C ILE A 90 19.42 10.22 -4.66
N PRO A 91 19.25 9.76 -5.92
CA PRO A 91 18.57 8.52 -6.33
C PRO A 91 19.31 7.25 -5.88
N CYS A 92 18.60 6.12 -5.88
CA CYS A 92 19.16 4.80 -5.56
C CYS A 92 20.30 4.43 -6.52
N LYS A 93 21.35 3.78 -5.99
CA LYS A 93 22.50 3.27 -6.76
C LYS A 93 22.66 1.74 -6.67
N CYS A 94 21.63 1.04 -6.20
CA CYS A 94 21.66 -0.42 -6.14
C CYS A 94 21.48 -1.00 -7.56
N ASP A 95 22.19 -2.08 -7.86
CA ASP A 95 21.97 -2.84 -9.08
C ASP A 95 20.56 -3.46 -9.08
N GLU A 96 19.93 -3.58 -10.26
CA GLU A 96 18.59 -4.16 -10.44
C GLU A 96 18.54 -5.68 -10.19
N VAL A 97 19.68 -6.29 -9.89
CA VAL A 97 19.72 -7.71 -9.50
C VAL A 97 18.90 -7.86 -8.23
N ARG A 98 17.79 -8.60 -8.32
CA ARG A 98 17.03 -9.10 -7.16
C ARG A 98 17.94 -9.99 -6.31
N GLN A 99 18.85 -9.38 -5.54
CA GLN A 99 19.49 -10.04 -4.42
C GLN A 99 18.35 -10.39 -3.49
N ARG A 100 18.14 -11.70 -3.23
CA ARG A 100 17.11 -12.25 -2.33
C ARG A 100 17.07 -11.44 -1.04
N ALA A 101 16.23 -10.41 -1.01
CA ALA A 101 16.16 -9.49 0.10
C ALA A 101 15.07 -10.04 1.01
N TYR A 102 15.48 -10.49 2.19
CA TYR A 102 14.59 -10.78 3.31
C TYR A 102 13.57 -11.89 3.06
N ARG A 103 14.03 -13.15 3.07
CA ARG A 103 13.20 -14.20 3.66
C ARG A 103 13.23 -13.94 5.17
N CYS A 104 12.09 -13.56 5.75
CA CYS A 104 11.82 -13.96 7.12
C CYS A 104 11.71 -15.49 7.15
#